data_AF-A0AAP0PKP5-F1
#
_entry.id   AF-A0AAP0PKP5-F1
#
_cell.length_a   1.000
_cell.length_b   1.000
_cell.length_c   1.000
_cell.angle_alpha   90.00
_cell.angle_beta   90.00
_cell.angle_gamma   90.00
#
_symmetry.space_group_name_H-M   'P 1'
#
loop_
_entity.id
_entity.type
_entity.pdbx_description
1 polymer ?
#
loop_
_entity_poly.entity_id
_entity_poly.type
_entity_poly.pdbx_seq_one_letter_code
_entity_poly.pdbx_strand_id
1 'polypeptide(L)'
;MACWKVSLFLPTFLLLLFILILHPSSSEARPKQLEPLKHDGGPLLNGTVKLGILWYGRFRDSQKIVVQDFLSSLHAQTRVPRPTVATWWRHVEAYRGAIPGSRLRGKRIPRILVNVVNEKTDGEYSVGKILTHAYFPTLAGKVTGGDDSIVAVIIAARDVSVENTCLGQCSIHGVLETGRGLFIALGNPETECPGDCGWPFFPSTIGPQVGPPLIPPNGGIGEDAIVMSLAGALAHSVTNPYGNGFSSPFGRETMEAVSICNKVFGTGAIEGFAGRVLATRFKRHYNANGVRGKKFLLPAIWNPVKHKYVLAMVLDGNGSPYEFRIDSKHDDAGRGFENLKILKLGLTPPGTPWSLTTSRAAHALDHTLSDAVENCSP
;
A
#
# COMPACT_ATOMS: atom_id res chain seq x y z
N MET A 1 10.83 42.94 70.24
CA MET A 1 11.78 42.19 69.38
C MET A 1 10.97 41.36 68.41
N ALA A 2 10.80 41.84 67.17
CA ALA A 2 10.05 41.14 66.13
C ALA A 2 11.01 40.28 65.30
N CYS A 3 10.79 38.97 65.30
CA CYS A 3 11.59 38.00 64.56
C CYS A 3 10.97 37.83 63.16
N TRP A 4 11.70 38.22 62.11
CA TRP A 4 11.30 37.99 60.73
C TRP A 4 11.50 36.52 60.37
N LYS A 5 10.42 35.81 60.06
CA LYS A 5 10.49 34.49 59.42
C LYS A 5 10.90 34.69 57.95
N VAL A 6 12.17 34.40 57.65
CA VAL A 6 12.66 34.32 56.27
C VAL A 6 11.92 33.18 55.59
N SER A 7 11.21 33.53 54.53
CA SER A 7 10.31 32.66 53.77
C SER A 7 11.10 31.54 53.09
N LEU A 8 10.85 30.28 53.48
CA LEU A 8 11.45 29.07 52.90
C LEU A 8 11.09 28.81 51.42
N PHE A 9 10.35 29.71 50.78
CA PHE A 9 9.82 29.53 49.42
C PHE A 9 10.81 29.87 48.30
N LEU A 10 11.82 30.70 48.58
CA LEU A 10 12.80 31.14 47.57
C LEU A 10 13.77 30.02 47.09
N PRO A 11 14.35 29.18 47.96
CA PRO A 11 15.29 28.14 47.53
C PRO A 11 14.60 27.00 46.77
N THR A 12 13.35 26.66 47.09
CA THR A 12 12.55 25.66 46.35
C THR A 12 12.19 26.12 44.94
N PHE A 13 11.93 27.42 44.76
CA PHE A 13 11.62 27.98 43.46
C PHE A 13 12.85 28.01 42.53
N LEU A 14 14.02 28.33 43.09
CA LEU A 14 15.29 28.31 42.35
C LEU A 14 15.71 26.89 41.95
N LEU A 15 15.45 25.88 42.79
CA LEU A 15 15.73 24.47 42.48
C LEU A 15 14.85 23.95 41.32
N LEU A 16 13.57 24.32 41.30
CA LEU A 16 12.64 23.98 40.21
C LEU A 16 13.04 24.64 38.88
N LEU A 17 13.49 25.90 38.92
CA LEU A 17 14.04 26.58 37.74
C LEU A 17 15.32 25.91 37.23
N PHE A 18 16.19 25.43 38.13
CA PHE A 18 17.43 24.74 37.72
C PHE A 18 17.15 23.38 37.05
N ILE A 19 16.13 22.64 37.49
CA ILE A 19 15.70 21.38 36.86
C ILE A 19 15.12 21.62 35.45
N LEU A 20 14.44 22.74 35.23
CA LEU A 20 13.92 23.12 33.90
C LEU A 20 15.03 23.49 32.91
N ILE A 21 16.17 24.01 33.38
CA ILE A 21 17.30 24.41 32.52
C ILE A 21 18.22 23.22 32.18
N LEU A 22 18.20 22.15 32.99
CA LEU A 22 19.01 20.94 32.77
C LEU A 22 18.32 19.86 31.91
N HIS A 23 17.11 20.09 31.41
CA HIS A 23 16.58 19.24 30.35
C HIS A 23 17.32 19.61 29.06
N PRO A 24 18.20 18.74 28.51
CA PRO A 24 18.69 18.97 27.17
C PRO A 24 17.45 19.11 26.29
N SER A 25 17.29 20.26 25.64
CA SER A 25 16.29 20.44 24.58
C SER A 25 16.33 19.17 23.76
N SER A 26 15.27 18.38 23.87
CA SER A 26 15.04 17.24 23.02
C SER A 26 15.29 17.75 21.62
N SER A 27 16.35 17.26 20.99
CA SER A 27 16.66 17.55 19.60
C SER A 27 15.34 17.41 18.86
N GLU A 28 14.80 18.52 18.37
CA GLU A 28 13.63 18.52 17.50
C GLU A 28 13.94 17.47 16.44
N ALA A 29 13.25 16.34 16.50
CA ALA A 29 13.39 15.31 15.51
C ALA A 29 12.92 15.96 14.23
N ARG A 30 13.87 16.37 13.39
CA ARG A 30 13.61 16.91 12.07
C ARG A 30 12.52 16.03 11.44
N PRO A 31 11.39 16.60 10.96
CA PRO A 31 10.33 15.79 10.38
C PRO A 31 10.96 14.84 9.36
N LYS A 32 10.68 13.55 9.49
CA LYS A 32 11.31 12.51 8.68
C LYS A 32 10.82 12.67 7.24
N GLN A 33 11.59 13.38 6.44
CA GLN A 33 11.33 13.62 5.03
C GLN A 33 11.31 12.29 4.26
N LEU A 34 10.23 12.03 3.53
CA LEU A 34 10.09 10.85 2.69
C LEU A 34 10.95 11.03 1.43
N GLU A 35 12.05 10.28 1.36
CA GLU A 35 12.97 10.34 0.23
C GLU A 35 12.47 9.49 -0.97
N PRO A 36 12.69 9.93 -2.22
CA PRO A 36 12.41 9.11 -3.40
C PRO A 36 13.15 7.77 -3.35
N LEU A 37 12.53 6.71 -3.89
CA LEU A 37 13.19 5.40 -4.02
C LEU A 37 14.50 5.50 -4.81
N LYS A 38 15.56 4.93 -4.24
CA LYS A 38 16.89 4.80 -4.85
C LYS A 38 17.16 3.33 -5.14
N HIS A 39 18.00 3.08 -6.14
CA HIS A 39 18.38 1.73 -6.53
C HIS A 39 19.76 1.39 -5.96
N ASP A 40 19.84 0.36 -5.12
CA ASP A 40 21.03 0.02 -4.33
C ASP A 40 21.96 -1.00 -5.04
N GLY A 41 21.78 -1.19 -6.35
CA GLY A 41 22.72 -1.91 -7.21
C GLY A 41 22.42 -3.40 -7.41
N GLY A 42 21.41 -3.93 -6.72
CA GLY A 42 20.95 -5.30 -6.82
C GLY A 42 20.21 -5.66 -8.11
N PRO A 43 20.03 -6.96 -8.40
CA PRO A 43 19.25 -7.40 -9.54
C PRO A 43 17.74 -7.25 -9.28
N LEU A 44 16.99 -6.90 -10.33
CA LEU A 44 15.52 -6.96 -10.35
C LEU A 44 15.04 -8.22 -11.05
N LEU A 45 13.88 -8.75 -10.65
CA LEU A 45 13.25 -9.85 -11.38
C LEU A 45 12.83 -9.37 -12.77
N ASN A 46 13.02 -10.23 -13.76
CA ASN A 46 12.75 -9.92 -15.15
C ASN A 46 12.46 -11.17 -15.98
N GLY A 47 12.07 -10.98 -17.25
CA GLY A 47 11.81 -12.09 -18.17
C GLY A 47 10.59 -12.89 -17.71
N THR A 48 10.79 -14.14 -17.33
CA THR A 48 9.74 -15.01 -16.79
C THR A 48 9.96 -15.21 -15.29
N VAL A 49 9.00 -14.78 -14.49
CA VAL A 49 8.93 -15.02 -13.04
C VAL A 49 8.01 -16.23 -12.80
N LYS A 50 8.60 -17.33 -12.31
CA LYS A 50 7.87 -18.54 -11.96
C LYS A 50 7.41 -18.46 -10.51
N LEU A 51 6.14 -18.73 -10.26
CA LEU A 51 5.54 -18.77 -8.92
C LEU A 51 5.15 -20.21 -8.56
N GLY A 52 5.52 -20.64 -7.36
CA GLY A 52 4.97 -21.82 -6.71
C GLY A 52 4.03 -21.39 -5.58
N ILE A 53 2.73 -21.66 -5.68
CA ILE A 53 1.73 -21.19 -4.70
C ILE A 53 1.42 -22.29 -3.69
N LEU A 54 1.61 -22.01 -2.41
CA LEU A 54 1.16 -22.84 -1.30
C LEU A 54 -0.03 -22.18 -0.61
N TRP A 55 -1.19 -22.81 -0.72
CA TRP A 55 -2.38 -22.49 0.07
C TRP A 55 -2.26 -23.17 1.44
N TYR A 56 -1.85 -22.42 2.45
CA TYR A 56 -1.58 -22.95 3.79
C TYR A 56 -2.81 -22.79 4.70
N GLY A 57 -3.47 -23.90 5.00
CA GLY A 57 -4.74 -23.97 5.73
C GLY A 57 -5.94 -24.17 4.80
N ARG A 58 -7.14 -23.90 5.34
CA ARG A 58 -8.41 -24.16 4.65
C ARG A 58 -8.89 -22.93 3.88
N PHE A 59 -8.93 -23.06 2.55
CA PHE A 59 -9.38 -22.02 1.63
C PHE A 59 -10.66 -22.42 0.91
N ARG A 60 -11.50 -21.42 0.62
CA ARG A 60 -12.62 -21.57 -0.31
C ARG A 60 -12.09 -21.51 -1.74
N ASP A 61 -12.73 -22.23 -2.65
CA ASP A 61 -12.39 -22.14 -4.08
C ASP A 61 -12.58 -20.72 -4.63
N SER A 62 -13.53 -19.95 -4.08
CA SER A 62 -13.72 -18.54 -4.41
C SER A 62 -12.45 -17.71 -4.20
N GLN A 63 -11.74 -17.93 -3.10
CA GLN A 63 -10.49 -17.24 -2.77
C GLN A 63 -9.38 -17.59 -3.75
N LYS A 64 -9.22 -18.89 -4.04
CA LYS A 64 -8.20 -19.37 -4.98
C LYS A 64 -8.42 -18.82 -6.38
N ILE A 65 -9.65 -18.90 -6.88
CA ILE A 65 -10.02 -18.41 -8.22
C ILE A 65 -9.76 -16.91 -8.36
N VAL A 66 -10.06 -16.10 -7.33
CA VAL A 66 -9.84 -14.64 -7.39
C VAL A 66 -8.36 -14.29 -7.50
N VAL A 67 -7.49 -15.00 -6.77
CA VAL A 67 -6.03 -14.83 -6.87
C VAL A 67 -5.51 -15.30 -8.24
N GLN A 68 -5.96 -16.45 -8.72
CA GLN A 68 -5.57 -16.96 -10.04
C GLN A 68 -6.02 -16.01 -11.17
N ASP A 69 -7.21 -15.42 -11.06
CA ASP A 69 -7.72 -14.41 -11.99
C ASP A 69 -6.89 -13.13 -11.94
N PHE A 70 -6.47 -12.69 -10.74
CA PHE A 70 -5.58 -11.54 -10.59
C PHE A 70 -4.25 -11.77 -11.31
N LEU A 71 -3.58 -12.89 -11.04
CA LEU A 71 -2.30 -13.24 -11.67
C LEU A 71 -2.41 -13.35 -13.19
N SER A 72 -3.50 -13.96 -13.69
CA SER A 72 -3.80 -14.02 -15.13
C SER A 72 -4.05 -12.63 -15.73
N SER A 73 -4.53 -11.67 -14.94
CA SER A 73 -4.81 -10.31 -15.39
C SER A 73 -3.57 -9.44 -15.57
N LEU A 74 -2.41 -9.82 -15.02
CA LEU A 74 -1.14 -9.10 -15.19
C LEU A 74 -0.70 -9.02 -16.67
N HIS A 75 -1.09 -10.01 -17.47
CA HIS A 75 -0.71 -10.14 -18.88
C HIS A 75 -1.86 -9.98 -19.87
N ALA A 76 -3.01 -9.47 -19.43
CA ALA A 76 -4.17 -9.30 -20.30
C ALA A 76 -3.87 -8.34 -21.47
N GLN A 77 -3.96 -8.82 -22.71
CA GLN A 77 -3.50 -8.08 -23.89
C GLN A 77 -4.61 -7.26 -24.56
N THR A 78 -5.84 -7.78 -24.69
CA THR A 78 -6.96 -7.07 -25.32
C THR A 78 -8.31 -7.62 -24.81
N ARG A 79 -9.37 -6.79 -24.80
CA ARG A 79 -10.77 -7.06 -24.36
C ARG A 79 -11.14 -6.77 -22.89
N VAL A 80 -10.22 -6.22 -22.09
CA VAL A 80 -10.55 -5.75 -20.74
C VAL A 80 -10.71 -4.22 -20.76
N PRO A 81 -11.86 -3.66 -20.29
CA PRO A 81 -12.05 -2.22 -20.21
C PRO A 81 -10.96 -1.55 -19.37
N ARG A 82 -10.49 -0.37 -19.76
CA ARG A 82 -9.56 0.40 -18.93
C ARG A 82 -10.29 0.98 -17.71
N PRO A 83 -9.59 1.14 -16.57
CA PRO A 83 -8.20 0.75 -16.28
C PRO A 83 -8.01 -0.77 -16.21
N THR A 84 -6.80 -1.30 -16.36
CA THR A 84 -6.56 -2.75 -16.28
C THR A 84 -5.45 -3.09 -15.29
N VAL A 85 -5.52 -4.28 -14.70
CA VAL A 85 -4.42 -4.87 -13.91
C VAL A 85 -3.11 -4.89 -14.73
N ALA A 86 -3.20 -5.24 -16.02
CA ALA A 86 -2.05 -5.21 -16.93
C ALA A 86 -1.44 -3.82 -17.12
N THR A 87 -2.25 -2.75 -17.04
CA THR A 87 -1.75 -1.37 -17.04
C THR A 87 -0.98 -1.06 -15.77
N TRP A 88 -1.54 -1.40 -14.60
CA TRP A 88 -0.86 -1.27 -13.32
C TRP A 88 0.48 -2.03 -13.30
N TRP A 89 0.49 -3.28 -13.81
CA TRP A 89 1.72 -4.08 -13.92
C TRP A 89 2.80 -3.44 -14.80
N ARG A 90 2.43 -2.62 -15.81
CA ARG A 90 3.45 -1.91 -16.63
C ARG A 90 4.27 -0.94 -15.79
N HIS A 91 3.70 -0.40 -14.72
CA HIS A 91 4.43 0.50 -13.82
C HIS A 91 5.46 -0.26 -12.99
N VAL A 92 5.14 -1.49 -12.56
CA VAL A 92 6.12 -2.40 -11.94
C VAL A 92 7.26 -2.69 -12.92
N GLU A 93 6.94 -3.07 -14.16
CA GLU A 93 7.95 -3.35 -15.18
C GLU A 93 8.87 -2.15 -15.45
N ALA A 94 8.33 -0.93 -15.39
CA ALA A 94 9.05 0.32 -15.68
C ALA A 94 10.27 0.57 -14.78
N TYR A 95 10.33 -0.03 -13.59
CA TYR A 95 11.48 0.07 -12.69
C TYR A 95 12.79 -0.36 -13.35
N ARG A 96 12.75 -1.33 -14.27
CA ARG A 96 13.94 -1.77 -15.03
C ARG A 96 14.54 -0.68 -15.92
N GLY A 97 13.72 0.26 -16.38
CA GLY A 97 14.16 1.44 -17.14
C GLY A 97 14.78 2.52 -16.26
N ALA A 98 14.43 2.54 -14.97
CA ALA A 98 14.89 3.54 -14.02
C ALA A 98 16.22 3.19 -13.33
N ILE A 99 16.69 1.93 -13.43
CA ILE A 99 17.99 1.52 -12.90
C ILE A 99 19.09 2.50 -13.41
N PRO A 100 19.98 3.01 -12.53
CA PRO A 100 21.11 3.83 -12.95
C PRO A 100 21.94 3.15 -14.05
N GLY A 101 22.20 3.84 -15.15
CA GLY A 101 22.92 3.27 -16.30
C GLY A 101 22.14 2.23 -17.14
N SER A 102 20.84 2.01 -16.87
CA SER A 102 20.03 1.05 -17.63
C SER A 102 20.01 1.33 -19.12
N ARG A 103 20.29 0.30 -19.93
CA ARG A 103 20.15 0.34 -21.40
C ARG A 103 18.70 0.47 -21.86
N LEU A 104 17.74 0.28 -20.95
CA LEU A 104 16.29 0.39 -21.19
C LEU A 104 15.74 1.80 -20.93
N ARG A 105 16.55 2.73 -20.41
CA ARG A 105 16.14 4.12 -20.15
C ARG A 105 15.62 4.78 -21.43
N GLY A 106 14.40 5.33 -21.36
CA GLY A 106 13.73 5.97 -22.51
C GLY A 106 13.26 5.02 -23.61
N LYS A 107 13.35 3.70 -23.41
CA LYS A 107 12.95 2.68 -24.39
C LYS A 107 11.69 1.94 -23.94
N ARG A 108 11.10 1.20 -24.87
CA ARG A 108 10.02 0.27 -24.55
C ARG A 108 10.54 -0.81 -23.59
N ILE A 109 9.91 -0.89 -22.42
CA ILE A 109 10.29 -1.85 -21.39
C ILE A 109 9.77 -3.25 -21.77
N PRO A 110 10.63 -4.28 -21.81
CA PRO A 110 10.18 -5.65 -22.05
C PRO A 110 9.27 -6.13 -20.91
N ARG A 111 8.23 -6.88 -21.29
CA ARG A 111 7.24 -7.43 -20.36
C ARG A 111 7.88 -8.43 -19.39
N ILE A 112 7.33 -8.50 -18.19
CA ILE A 112 7.61 -9.56 -17.21
C ILE A 112 6.43 -10.52 -17.25
N LEU A 113 6.69 -11.78 -17.61
CA LEU A 113 5.70 -12.85 -17.62
C LEU A 113 5.72 -13.54 -16.26
N VAL A 114 4.59 -13.49 -15.57
CA VAL A 114 4.39 -14.14 -14.26
C VAL A 114 3.58 -15.41 -14.50
N ASN A 115 4.19 -16.57 -14.23
CA ASN A 115 3.60 -17.88 -14.48
C ASN A 115 3.53 -18.67 -13.18
N VAL A 116 2.34 -19.17 -12.84
CA VAL A 116 2.21 -20.18 -11.78
C VAL A 116 2.64 -21.53 -12.35
N VAL A 117 3.72 -22.09 -11.83
CA VAL A 117 4.29 -23.36 -12.31
C VAL A 117 3.94 -24.54 -11.41
N ASN A 118 3.53 -24.26 -10.17
CA ASN A 118 3.09 -25.27 -9.22
C ASN A 118 2.10 -24.65 -8.23
N GLU A 119 1.14 -25.44 -7.77
CA GLU A 119 0.15 -25.02 -6.79
C GLU A 119 -0.18 -26.21 -5.88
N LYS A 120 -0.09 -26.01 -4.56
CA LYS A 120 -0.42 -27.04 -3.57
C LYS A 120 -1.26 -26.47 -2.44
N THR A 121 -2.03 -27.34 -1.79
CA THR A 121 -2.78 -27.01 -0.57
C THR A 121 -2.22 -27.82 0.60
N ASP A 122 -1.98 -27.15 1.71
CA ASP A 122 -1.61 -27.74 2.99
C ASP A 122 -2.76 -27.51 3.98
N GLY A 123 -3.80 -28.33 3.88
CA GLY A 123 -5.03 -28.19 4.68
C GLY A 123 -4.89 -28.66 6.13
N GLU A 124 -3.80 -29.36 6.43
CA GLU A 124 -3.52 -29.98 7.74
C GLU A 124 -2.62 -29.10 8.63
N TYR A 125 -2.26 -27.90 8.16
CA TYR A 125 -1.43 -26.96 8.93
C TYR A 125 -0.12 -27.60 9.38
N SER A 126 0.66 -28.14 8.43
CA SER A 126 1.81 -29.02 8.71
C SER A 126 2.89 -28.51 9.69
N VAL A 127 2.98 -27.21 9.94
CA VAL A 127 3.90 -26.58 10.90
C VAL A 127 3.17 -25.77 11.97
N GLY A 128 1.86 -25.99 12.13
CA GLY A 128 0.99 -25.25 13.04
C GLY A 128 0.34 -24.01 12.42
N LYS A 129 -0.36 -23.22 13.24
CA LYS A 129 -1.11 -22.03 12.79
C LYS A 129 -0.38 -20.71 12.99
N ILE A 130 0.89 -20.76 13.40
CA ILE A 130 1.75 -19.59 13.55
C ILE A 130 2.97 -19.84 12.68
N LEU A 131 3.05 -19.13 11.56
CA LEU A 131 4.12 -19.24 10.59
C LEU A 131 5.20 -18.21 10.90
N THR A 132 6.38 -18.69 11.30
CA THR A 132 7.59 -17.87 11.45
C THR A 132 8.54 -18.09 10.26
N HIS A 133 9.52 -17.20 10.12
CA HIS A 133 10.50 -17.25 9.02
C HIS A 133 11.23 -18.60 8.95
N ALA A 134 11.47 -19.22 10.12
CA ALA A 134 12.09 -20.55 10.24
C ALA A 134 11.33 -21.66 9.49
N TYR A 135 10.02 -21.53 9.29
CA TYR A 135 9.22 -22.51 8.55
C TYR A 135 9.16 -22.25 7.04
N PHE A 136 9.46 -21.03 6.57
CA PHE A 136 9.34 -20.69 5.16
C PHE A 136 10.20 -21.55 4.23
N PRO A 137 11.44 -21.93 4.57
CA PRO A 137 12.21 -22.86 3.72
C PRO A 137 11.48 -24.20 3.50
N THR A 138 10.96 -24.79 4.58
CA THR A 138 10.22 -26.06 4.53
C THR A 138 8.93 -25.94 3.72
N LEU A 139 8.17 -24.85 3.92
CA LEU A 139 6.93 -24.61 3.20
C LEU A 139 7.17 -24.29 1.72
N ALA A 140 8.15 -23.44 1.41
CA ALA A 140 8.57 -23.12 0.05
C ALA A 140 8.99 -24.39 -0.71
N GLY A 141 9.78 -25.27 -0.08
CA GLY A 141 10.21 -26.54 -0.67
C GLY A 141 9.06 -27.42 -1.17
N LYS A 142 7.86 -27.33 -0.58
CA LYS A 142 6.69 -28.10 -1.05
C LYS A 142 6.28 -27.72 -2.48
N VAL A 143 6.45 -26.46 -2.86
CA VAL A 143 5.98 -25.91 -4.15
C VAL A 143 7.13 -25.61 -5.11
N THR A 144 8.34 -25.39 -4.62
CA THR A 144 9.52 -25.18 -5.47
C THR A 144 10.28 -26.48 -5.76
N GLY A 145 10.15 -27.51 -4.93
CA GLY A 145 10.97 -28.73 -5.04
C GLY A 145 12.47 -28.47 -4.88
N GLY A 146 12.85 -27.34 -4.27
CA GLY A 146 14.24 -26.89 -4.16
C GLY A 146 14.78 -26.11 -5.37
N ASP A 147 13.95 -25.80 -6.36
CA ASP A 147 14.33 -24.91 -7.47
C ASP A 147 14.32 -23.44 -7.02
N ASP A 148 15.51 -22.88 -6.80
CA ASP A 148 15.72 -21.49 -6.37
C ASP A 148 15.25 -20.45 -7.41
N SER A 149 14.96 -20.86 -8.66
CA SER A 149 14.39 -19.98 -9.70
C SER A 149 12.87 -19.77 -9.58
N ILE A 150 12.21 -20.52 -8.70
CA ILE A 150 10.77 -20.40 -8.42
C ILE A 150 10.58 -19.56 -7.16
N VAL A 151 9.82 -18.46 -7.27
CA VAL A 151 9.39 -17.68 -6.11
C VAL A 151 8.28 -18.45 -5.40
N ALA A 152 8.51 -18.81 -4.14
CA ALA A 152 7.49 -19.44 -3.31
C ALA A 152 6.49 -18.40 -2.81
N VAL A 153 5.20 -18.63 -3.01
CA VAL A 153 4.12 -17.76 -2.54
C VAL A 153 3.30 -18.53 -1.51
N ILE A 154 3.47 -18.20 -0.23
CA ILE A 154 2.78 -18.83 0.89
C ILE A 154 1.58 -17.94 1.26
N ILE A 155 0.37 -18.41 0.97
CA ILE A 155 -0.87 -17.69 1.30
C ILE A 155 -1.51 -18.40 2.47
N ALA A 156 -1.55 -17.75 3.63
CA ALA A 156 -2.07 -18.31 4.86
C ALA A 156 -3.59 -18.09 4.97
N ALA A 157 -4.30 -19.12 5.41
CA ALA A 157 -5.74 -19.07 5.64
C ALA A 157 -6.09 -18.10 6.78
N ARG A 158 -7.37 -17.73 6.89
CA ARG A 158 -7.83 -16.75 7.89
C ARG A 158 -7.41 -17.10 9.32
N ASP A 159 -7.37 -18.39 9.67
CA ASP A 159 -7.05 -18.85 11.02
C ASP A 159 -5.55 -19.12 11.25
N VAL A 160 -4.67 -18.53 10.43
CA VAL A 160 -3.22 -18.70 10.50
C VAL A 160 -2.52 -17.35 10.57
N SER A 161 -1.66 -17.19 11.57
CA SER A 161 -0.81 -16.02 11.75
C SER A 161 0.49 -16.16 10.99
N VAL A 162 0.92 -15.07 10.36
CA VAL A 162 2.22 -14.98 9.67
C VAL A 162 3.06 -13.93 10.37
N GLU A 163 4.24 -14.33 10.84
CA GLU A 163 5.17 -13.45 11.54
C GLU A 163 5.48 -12.20 10.72
N ASN A 164 5.60 -11.06 11.41
CA ASN A 164 5.84 -9.73 10.84
C ASN A 164 4.79 -9.26 9.83
N THR A 165 3.66 -9.97 9.74
CA THR A 165 2.43 -9.42 9.18
C THR A 165 1.57 -8.84 10.32
N CYS A 166 0.64 -7.94 10.03
CA CYS A 166 -0.19 -7.24 11.01
C CYS A 166 0.50 -6.20 11.91
N LEU A 167 1.73 -5.78 11.55
CA LEU A 167 2.46 -4.68 12.18
C LEU A 167 2.75 -3.57 11.16
N GLY A 168 1.72 -3.04 10.50
CA GLY A 168 1.86 -2.04 9.44
C GLY A 168 2.23 -2.61 8.06
N GLN A 169 2.48 -3.92 7.98
CA GLN A 169 2.70 -4.67 6.75
C GLN A 169 1.76 -5.88 6.68
N CYS A 170 1.20 -6.13 5.50
CA CYS A 170 0.19 -7.17 5.28
C CYS A 170 0.69 -8.35 4.46
N SER A 171 1.96 -8.29 4.11
CA SER A 171 2.70 -9.29 3.35
C SER A 171 4.17 -9.01 3.53
N ILE A 172 4.98 -10.06 3.50
CA ILE A 172 6.43 -9.99 3.54
C ILE A 172 7.00 -10.72 2.34
N HIS A 173 8.20 -10.32 1.92
CA HIS A 173 8.94 -10.98 0.86
C HIS A 173 10.44 -10.92 1.16
N GLY A 174 11.21 -11.77 0.50
CA GLY A 174 12.66 -11.72 0.60
C GLY A 174 13.33 -13.04 0.21
N VAL A 175 14.54 -13.22 0.71
CA VAL A 175 15.35 -14.43 0.53
C VAL A 175 15.07 -15.39 1.68
N LEU A 176 14.90 -16.67 1.38
CA LEU A 176 14.77 -17.68 2.43
C LEU A 176 16.03 -17.72 3.31
N GLU A 177 15.89 -18.10 4.58
CA GLU A 177 17.01 -18.20 5.54
C GLU A 177 18.14 -19.14 5.10
N THR A 178 17.87 -20.03 4.13
CA THR A 178 18.90 -20.85 3.48
C THR A 178 19.89 -20.05 2.64
N GLY A 179 19.64 -18.75 2.44
CA GLY A 179 20.40 -17.87 1.55
C GLY A 179 20.07 -18.04 0.07
N ARG A 180 19.14 -18.94 -0.28
CA ARG A 180 18.75 -19.25 -1.65
C ARG A 180 17.23 -19.32 -1.79
N GLY A 181 16.74 -18.95 -2.96
CA GLY A 181 15.31 -18.92 -3.25
C GLY A 181 14.61 -17.70 -2.66
N LEU A 182 13.57 -17.25 -3.36
CA LEU A 182 12.75 -16.10 -2.97
C LEU A 182 11.40 -16.56 -2.44
N PHE A 183 10.86 -15.82 -1.49
CA PHE A 183 9.53 -16.07 -0.96
C PHE A 183 8.69 -14.79 -0.91
N ILE A 184 7.39 -15.00 -0.95
CA ILE A 184 6.33 -14.08 -0.56
C ILE A 184 5.48 -14.83 0.46
N ALA A 185 5.19 -14.21 1.60
CA ALA A 185 4.24 -14.75 2.58
C ALA A 185 3.21 -13.67 2.95
N LEU A 186 1.93 -14.04 2.98
CA LEU A 186 0.85 -13.13 3.38
C LEU A 186 -0.24 -13.86 4.17
N GLY A 187 -0.85 -13.12 5.09
CA GLY A 187 -2.01 -13.56 5.87
C GLY A 187 -3.34 -13.25 5.19
N ASN A 188 -4.42 -13.85 5.72
CA ASN A 188 -5.78 -13.47 5.37
C ASN A 188 -6.38 -12.63 6.52
N PRO A 189 -6.72 -11.35 6.27
CA PRO A 189 -7.10 -10.43 7.34
C PRO A 189 -8.54 -10.59 7.83
N GLU A 190 -9.29 -11.61 7.41
CA GLU A 190 -10.66 -11.86 7.89
C GLU A 190 -10.75 -12.02 9.41
N THR A 191 -9.67 -12.43 10.07
CA THR A 191 -9.62 -12.65 11.52
C THR A 191 -8.44 -11.98 12.20
N GLU A 192 -7.29 -11.87 11.53
CA GLU A 192 -6.12 -11.21 12.10
C GLU A 192 -5.94 -9.81 11.48
N CYS A 193 -5.79 -8.80 12.34
CA CYS A 193 -5.68 -7.38 11.96
C CYS A 193 -6.61 -6.89 10.83
N PRO A 194 -7.94 -7.17 10.88
CA PRO A 194 -8.87 -6.76 9.83
C PRO A 194 -8.86 -5.24 9.59
N GLY A 195 -8.66 -4.44 10.63
CA GLY A 195 -8.60 -2.98 10.52
C GLY A 195 -7.32 -2.42 9.92
N ASP A 196 -6.26 -3.20 9.76
CA ASP A 196 -5.05 -2.73 9.08
C ASP A 196 -4.94 -3.34 7.69
N CYS A 197 -4.98 -4.68 7.62
CA CYS A 197 -4.77 -5.40 6.37
C CYS A 197 -6.05 -5.68 5.57
N GLY A 198 -7.21 -5.59 6.22
CA GLY A 198 -8.50 -5.59 5.54
C GLY A 198 -8.94 -4.19 5.08
N TRP A 199 -8.29 -3.12 5.55
CA TRP A 199 -8.56 -1.75 5.08
C TRP A 199 -8.13 -1.60 3.61
N PRO A 200 -8.94 -0.98 2.72
CA PRO A 200 -10.11 -0.15 3.01
C PRO A 200 -11.45 -0.89 2.96
N PHE A 201 -11.47 -2.22 2.90
CA PHE A 201 -12.70 -3.02 2.91
C PHE A 201 -13.26 -3.29 4.31
N PHE A 202 -12.47 -3.01 5.34
CA PHE A 202 -12.85 -3.07 6.75
C PHE A 202 -12.55 -1.71 7.42
N PRO A 203 -13.31 -1.28 8.43
CA PRO A 203 -13.02 -0.06 9.17
C PRO A 203 -11.60 -0.05 9.74
N SER A 204 -10.86 1.05 9.55
CA SER A 204 -9.50 1.15 10.09
C SER A 204 -9.52 1.11 11.61
N THR A 205 -8.63 0.34 12.25
CA THR A 205 -8.43 0.42 13.71
C THR A 205 -7.40 1.48 14.12
N ILE A 206 -6.74 2.11 13.14
CA ILE A 206 -5.63 3.06 13.34
C ILE A 206 -5.92 4.34 12.53
N GLY A 207 -5.73 5.49 13.16
CA GLY A 207 -5.88 6.81 12.52
C GLY A 207 -7.33 7.26 12.31
N PRO A 208 -7.53 8.41 11.66
CA PRO A 208 -8.85 8.93 11.33
C PRO A 208 -9.66 7.94 10.48
N GLN A 209 -10.98 7.84 10.70
CA GLN A 209 -11.87 7.09 9.83
C GLN A 209 -12.69 8.07 8.99
N VAL A 210 -12.27 8.26 7.73
CA VAL A 210 -12.90 9.24 6.83
C VAL A 210 -13.75 8.49 5.81
N GLY A 211 -15.04 8.38 6.10
CA GLY A 211 -16.04 7.72 5.25
C GLY A 211 -16.23 6.22 5.53
N PRO A 212 -17.23 5.58 4.90
CA PRO A 212 -17.50 4.16 5.10
C PRO A 212 -16.43 3.28 4.43
N PRO A 213 -16.21 2.05 4.94
CA PRO A 213 -15.39 1.07 4.23
C PRO A 213 -15.88 0.82 2.80
N LEU A 214 -14.93 0.57 1.92
CA LEU A 214 -15.23 0.16 0.55
C LEU A 214 -15.86 -1.23 0.55
N ILE A 215 -16.78 -1.45 -0.39
CA ILE A 215 -17.41 -2.77 -0.60
C ILE A 215 -16.53 -3.63 -1.52
N PRO A 216 -16.07 -4.82 -1.09
CA PRO A 216 -15.21 -5.72 -1.89
C PRO A 216 -15.83 -6.13 -3.24
N PRO A 217 -15.07 -6.10 -4.35
CA PRO A 217 -15.58 -6.50 -5.66
C PRO A 217 -15.75 -8.01 -5.87
N ASN A 218 -14.98 -8.87 -5.23
CA ASN A 218 -14.85 -10.28 -5.63
C ASN A 218 -15.43 -11.32 -4.68
N GLY A 219 -16.05 -10.93 -3.58
CA GLY A 219 -16.79 -11.86 -2.71
C GLY A 219 -16.82 -11.42 -1.26
N GLY A 220 -15.71 -10.88 -0.77
CA GLY A 220 -15.54 -10.49 0.61
C GLY A 220 -14.13 -9.97 0.87
N ILE A 221 -13.88 -9.62 2.14
CA ILE A 221 -12.62 -9.03 2.58
C ILE A 221 -11.46 -10.00 2.36
N GLY A 222 -11.64 -11.29 2.64
CA GLY A 222 -10.59 -12.30 2.49
C GLY A 222 -10.11 -12.42 1.05
N GLU A 223 -11.02 -12.54 0.08
CA GLU A 223 -10.68 -12.60 -1.34
C GLU A 223 -9.91 -11.35 -1.82
N ASP A 224 -10.46 -10.17 -1.51
CA ASP A 224 -10.00 -8.91 -2.09
C ASP A 224 -8.76 -8.34 -1.38
N ALA A 225 -8.63 -8.53 -0.07
CA ALA A 225 -7.44 -8.13 0.67
C ALA A 225 -6.24 -9.03 0.38
N ILE A 226 -6.43 -10.34 0.19
CA ILE A 226 -5.34 -11.23 -0.27
C ILE A 226 -4.77 -10.73 -1.60
N VAL A 227 -5.62 -10.35 -2.56
CA VAL A 227 -5.15 -9.80 -3.84
C VAL A 227 -4.40 -8.49 -3.67
N MET A 228 -4.91 -7.59 -2.82
CA MET A 228 -4.27 -6.30 -2.54
C MET A 228 -2.86 -6.48 -1.94
N SER A 229 -2.73 -7.33 -0.92
CA SER A 229 -1.44 -7.65 -0.29
C SER A 229 -0.51 -8.38 -1.24
N LEU A 230 -1.02 -9.37 -1.99
CA LEU A 230 -0.24 -10.09 -3.00
C LEU A 230 0.24 -9.18 -4.12
N ALA A 231 -0.57 -8.22 -4.57
CA ALA A 231 -0.17 -7.23 -5.56
C ALA A 231 1.01 -6.38 -5.05
N GLY A 232 0.91 -5.87 -3.81
CA GLY A 232 1.99 -5.16 -3.14
C GLY A 232 3.27 -5.98 -3.09
N ALA A 233 3.20 -7.18 -2.52
CA ALA A 233 4.33 -8.08 -2.38
C ALA A 233 4.96 -8.45 -3.73
N LEU A 234 4.18 -8.76 -4.76
CA LEU A 234 4.68 -9.05 -6.10
C LEU A 234 5.44 -7.85 -6.70
N ALA A 235 4.92 -6.63 -6.51
CA ALA A 235 5.61 -5.44 -6.96
C ALA A 235 6.94 -5.28 -6.22
N HIS A 236 6.92 -5.40 -4.89
CA HIS A 236 8.12 -5.33 -4.05
C HIS A 236 9.16 -6.38 -4.45
N SER A 237 8.79 -7.65 -4.54
CA SER A 237 9.70 -8.73 -4.95
C SER A 237 10.26 -8.55 -6.35
N VAL A 238 9.52 -7.94 -7.29
CA VAL A 238 10.07 -7.67 -8.62
C VAL A 238 11.07 -6.52 -8.59
N THR A 239 10.78 -5.47 -7.82
CA THR A 239 11.58 -4.23 -7.80
C THR A 239 12.75 -4.27 -6.81
N ASN A 240 12.69 -5.16 -5.81
CA ASN A 240 13.66 -5.30 -4.73
C ASN A 240 13.73 -6.74 -4.18
N PRO A 241 13.98 -7.76 -5.02
CA PRO A 241 13.91 -9.17 -4.59
C PRO A 241 14.85 -9.55 -3.44
N TYR A 242 16.03 -8.93 -3.37
CA TYR A 242 17.09 -9.29 -2.41
C TYR A 242 17.38 -8.18 -1.38
N GLY A 243 16.52 -7.17 -1.27
CA GLY A 243 16.71 -6.04 -0.34
C GLY A 243 17.75 -5.01 -0.78
N ASN A 244 18.27 -5.08 -2.01
CA ASN A 244 19.24 -4.15 -2.59
C ASN A 244 18.83 -3.59 -3.97
N GLY A 245 17.55 -3.67 -4.31
CA GLY A 245 16.92 -3.05 -5.49
C GLY A 245 16.42 -1.63 -5.18
N PHE A 246 15.15 -1.35 -5.48
CA PHE A 246 14.57 -0.02 -5.22
C PHE A 246 13.98 0.12 -3.82
N SER A 247 14.61 0.96 -3.00
CA SER A 247 14.24 1.20 -1.60
C SER A 247 14.48 2.65 -1.19
N SER A 248 13.84 3.07 -0.09
CA SER A 248 14.12 4.32 0.59
C SER A 248 13.99 4.13 2.10
N PRO A 249 14.93 4.63 2.92
CA PRO A 249 14.80 4.55 4.37
C PRO A 249 13.70 5.50 4.87
N PHE A 250 12.86 5.03 5.79
CA PHE A 250 11.88 5.86 6.49
C PHE A 250 11.90 5.53 7.99
N GLY A 251 12.65 6.32 8.76
CA GLY A 251 12.86 6.03 10.17
C GLY A 251 13.61 4.72 10.38
N ARG A 252 12.93 3.70 10.92
CA ARG A 252 13.48 2.34 11.11
C ARG A 252 12.96 1.34 10.07
N GLU A 253 12.11 1.80 9.15
CA GLU A 253 11.49 0.98 8.13
C GLU A 253 12.11 1.25 6.76
N THR A 254 11.87 0.33 5.82
CA THR A 254 12.25 0.49 4.42
C THR A 254 11.01 0.59 3.57
N MET A 255 10.90 1.71 2.85
CA MET A 255 9.85 1.95 1.87
C MET A 255 10.31 1.41 0.52
N GLU A 256 9.38 0.80 -0.20
CA GLU A 256 9.58 0.15 -1.49
C GLU A 256 8.50 0.63 -2.47
N ALA A 257 8.44 0.01 -3.66
CA ALA A 257 7.61 0.46 -4.78
C ALA A 257 6.16 0.83 -4.43
N VAL A 258 5.52 0.04 -3.57
CA VAL A 258 4.13 0.23 -3.16
C VAL A 258 4.00 0.84 -1.76
N SER A 259 4.92 0.54 -0.84
CA SER A 259 4.83 1.00 0.55
C SER A 259 5.17 2.47 0.71
N ILE A 260 5.95 3.05 -0.21
CA ILE A 260 6.12 4.51 -0.29
C ILE A 260 4.80 5.23 -0.64
N CYS A 261 3.80 4.51 -1.18
CA CYS A 261 2.46 5.01 -1.47
C CYS A 261 1.43 4.36 -0.55
N ASN A 262 1.76 4.19 0.73
CA ASN A 262 0.95 3.42 1.66
C ASN A 262 -0.50 3.91 1.70
N LYS A 263 -1.45 2.97 1.68
CA LYS A 263 -2.90 3.24 1.82
C LYS A 263 -3.51 4.17 0.74
N VAL A 264 -2.83 4.40 -0.39
CA VAL A 264 -3.36 5.19 -1.51
C VAL A 264 -4.01 4.28 -2.56
N PHE A 265 -5.33 4.38 -2.76
CA PHE A 265 -6.09 3.53 -3.70
C PHE A 265 -6.91 4.29 -4.76
N GLY A 266 -7.06 5.60 -4.61
CA GLY A 266 -7.89 6.43 -5.48
C GLY A 266 -7.53 7.91 -5.42
N THR A 267 -8.23 8.73 -6.21
CA THR A 267 -7.96 10.17 -6.30
C THR A 267 -8.36 10.89 -5.02
N GLY A 268 -7.47 11.76 -4.52
CA GLY A 268 -7.70 12.53 -3.28
C GLY A 268 -7.66 11.67 -2.03
N ALA A 269 -6.95 10.53 -2.06
CA ALA A 269 -6.69 9.74 -0.86
C ALA A 269 -5.94 10.59 0.17
N ILE A 270 -6.33 10.44 1.43
CA ILE A 270 -5.72 11.06 2.61
C ILE A 270 -5.76 10.03 3.74
N GLU A 271 -5.17 10.31 4.89
CA GLU A 271 -5.30 9.42 6.03
C GLU A 271 -6.78 9.11 6.34
N GLY A 272 -7.10 7.82 6.47
CA GLY A 272 -8.46 7.37 6.72
C GLY A 272 -9.39 7.32 5.51
N PHE A 273 -9.00 7.88 4.36
CA PHE A 273 -9.77 7.87 3.12
C PHE A 273 -8.98 7.26 1.98
N ALA A 274 -9.43 6.10 1.48
CA ALA A 274 -8.77 5.36 0.40
C ALA A 274 -8.66 6.12 -0.94
N GLY A 275 -9.36 7.24 -1.07
CA GLY A 275 -9.51 7.99 -2.30
C GLY A 275 -10.77 7.59 -3.06
N ARG A 276 -11.13 8.42 -4.05
CA ARG A 276 -12.26 8.12 -4.96
C ARG A 276 -11.84 7.02 -5.94
N VAL A 277 -12.62 5.95 -5.99
CA VAL A 277 -12.42 4.79 -6.86
C VAL A 277 -13.68 4.50 -7.68
N LEU A 278 -13.60 3.62 -8.67
CA LEU A 278 -14.76 3.22 -9.44
C LEU A 278 -15.68 2.33 -8.63
N ALA A 279 -16.97 2.33 -8.98
CA ALA A 279 -17.96 1.43 -8.41
C ALA A 279 -18.70 0.67 -9.51
N THR A 280 -19.02 -0.59 -9.24
CA THR A 280 -19.92 -1.38 -10.08
C THR A 280 -21.36 -0.93 -9.91
N ARG A 281 -22.28 -1.41 -10.76
CA ARG A 281 -23.73 -1.19 -10.58
C ARG A 281 -24.25 -1.62 -9.20
N PHE A 282 -23.57 -2.56 -8.55
CA PHE A 282 -23.89 -3.08 -7.23
C PHE A 282 -23.07 -2.42 -6.11
N LYS A 283 -22.52 -1.23 -6.36
CA LYS A 283 -21.75 -0.43 -5.38
C LYS A 283 -20.49 -1.13 -4.84
N ARG A 284 -19.97 -2.13 -5.54
CA ARG A 284 -18.66 -2.72 -5.23
C ARG A 284 -17.53 -1.89 -5.82
N HIS A 285 -16.48 -1.64 -5.06
CA HIS A 285 -15.46 -0.63 -5.35
C HIS A 285 -14.19 -1.27 -5.92
N TYR A 286 -13.58 -0.63 -6.92
CA TYR A 286 -12.42 -1.17 -7.61
C TYR A 286 -11.63 -0.06 -8.29
N ASN A 287 -10.36 -0.34 -8.60
CA ASN A 287 -9.54 0.56 -9.41
C ASN A 287 -8.82 -0.11 -10.61
N ALA A 288 -9.04 -1.40 -10.84
CA ALA A 288 -8.49 -2.12 -11.98
C ALA A 288 -9.47 -3.18 -12.49
N ASN A 289 -9.65 -3.28 -13.80
CA ASN A 289 -10.36 -4.39 -14.42
C ASN A 289 -9.40 -5.55 -14.70
N GLY A 290 -9.86 -6.78 -14.44
CA GLY A 290 -9.16 -8.00 -14.76
C GLY A 290 -9.86 -8.86 -15.80
N VAL A 291 -9.30 -10.04 -16.05
CA VAL A 291 -9.90 -11.08 -16.88
C VAL A 291 -11.17 -11.64 -16.24
N ARG A 292 -11.99 -12.35 -17.02
CA ARG A 292 -13.20 -13.03 -16.54
C ARG A 292 -14.18 -12.13 -15.77
N GLY A 293 -14.18 -10.84 -16.07
CA GLY A 293 -15.06 -9.85 -15.44
C GLY A 293 -14.67 -9.43 -14.02
N LYS A 294 -13.58 -9.97 -13.45
CA LYS A 294 -13.09 -9.59 -12.12
C LYS A 294 -12.70 -8.12 -12.08
N LYS A 295 -12.88 -7.52 -10.91
CA LYS A 295 -12.52 -6.14 -10.61
C LYS A 295 -11.62 -6.15 -9.38
N PHE A 296 -10.56 -5.38 -9.36
CA PHE A 296 -9.58 -5.41 -8.27
C PHE A 296 -9.34 -4.01 -7.73
N LEU A 297 -9.00 -3.94 -6.45
CA LEU A 297 -8.44 -2.74 -5.83
C LEU A 297 -6.94 -2.99 -5.64
N LEU A 298 -6.12 -2.26 -6.38
CA LEU A 298 -4.66 -2.38 -6.38
C LEU A 298 -4.06 -1.14 -5.72
N PRO A 299 -2.99 -1.30 -4.92
CA PRO A 299 -2.37 -0.16 -4.28
C PRO A 299 -1.65 0.73 -5.31
N ALA A 300 -1.48 2.00 -4.98
CA ALA A 300 -0.64 2.90 -5.75
C ALA A 300 0.80 2.39 -5.84
N ILE A 301 1.50 2.78 -6.91
CA ILE A 301 2.92 2.46 -7.09
C ILE A 301 3.70 3.72 -7.46
N TRP A 302 4.89 3.85 -6.89
CA TRP A 302 5.80 4.93 -7.27
C TRP A 302 6.30 4.71 -8.70
N ASN A 303 6.36 5.76 -9.52
CA ASN A 303 6.96 5.69 -10.84
C ASN A 303 8.38 6.25 -10.79
N PRO A 304 9.40 5.38 -10.88
CA PRO A 304 10.79 5.77 -10.70
C PRO A 304 11.38 6.48 -11.92
N VAL A 305 10.69 6.47 -13.07
CA VAL A 305 11.14 7.18 -14.29
C VAL A 305 10.70 8.63 -14.26
N LYS A 306 9.48 8.89 -13.78
CA LYS A 306 8.90 10.23 -13.74
C LYS A 306 9.18 10.95 -12.42
N HIS A 307 9.71 10.25 -11.41
CA HIS A 307 9.78 10.70 -10.03
C HIS A 307 8.42 11.23 -9.54
N LYS A 308 7.37 10.49 -9.89
CA LYS A 308 5.97 10.81 -9.57
C LYS A 308 5.27 9.56 -9.07
N TYR A 309 4.22 9.75 -8.30
CA TYR A 309 3.30 8.68 -7.96
C TYR A 309 2.45 8.31 -9.18
N VAL A 310 2.23 7.02 -9.41
CA VAL A 310 1.28 6.58 -10.44
C VAL A 310 0.28 5.60 -9.86
N LEU A 311 -0.97 6.02 -9.88
CA LEU A 311 -2.10 5.18 -9.51
C LEU A 311 -2.63 4.47 -10.75
N ALA A 312 -3.13 3.24 -10.59
CA ALA A 312 -3.83 2.53 -11.68
C ALA A 312 -5.02 3.31 -12.26
N MET A 313 -5.57 4.24 -11.47
CA MET A 313 -6.47 5.29 -11.89
C MET A 313 -6.40 6.49 -10.96
N VAL A 314 -5.86 7.59 -11.45
CA VAL A 314 -6.83 8.66 -11.63
C VAL A 314 -7.35 8.43 -13.07
N LEU A 315 -8.64 8.53 -13.36
CA LEU A 315 -9.05 8.70 -14.76
C LEU A 315 -9.14 10.20 -14.94
N ASP A 316 -8.45 10.76 -15.93
CA ASP A 316 -8.94 12.05 -16.44
C ASP A 316 -10.35 11.86 -17.01
N GLY A 317 -11.07 12.95 -17.27
CA GLY A 317 -12.40 12.90 -17.89
C GLY A 317 -12.46 12.14 -19.23
N ASN A 318 -11.32 11.74 -19.79
CA ASN A 318 -11.16 10.99 -21.04
C ASN A 318 -10.77 9.50 -20.84
N GLY A 319 -10.68 9.00 -19.60
CA GLY A 319 -10.40 7.58 -19.35
C GLY A 319 -8.93 7.16 -19.50
N SER A 320 -7.99 8.11 -19.51
CA SER A 320 -6.55 7.84 -19.44
C SER A 320 -6.10 7.70 -17.98
N PRO A 321 -5.11 6.84 -17.66
CA PRO A 321 -4.47 6.84 -16.35
C PRO A 321 -3.86 8.22 -16.10
N TYR A 322 -4.46 8.97 -15.19
CA TYR A 322 -3.99 10.24 -14.69
C TYR A 322 -2.93 9.97 -13.64
N GLU A 323 -1.77 10.54 -13.93
CA GLU A 323 -0.60 10.54 -13.07
C GLU A 323 -0.69 11.82 -12.24
N PHE A 324 -0.77 11.69 -10.92
CA PHE A 324 -0.71 12.87 -10.08
C PHE A 324 0.74 13.16 -9.70
N ARG A 325 1.09 14.44 -9.76
CA ARG A 325 2.38 14.94 -9.33
C ARG A 325 2.22 15.39 -7.89
N ILE A 326 3.11 14.94 -7.01
CA ILE A 326 3.36 15.64 -5.76
C ILE A 326 4.67 16.36 -5.98
N ASP A 327 4.59 17.65 -6.27
CA ASP A 327 5.77 18.51 -6.22
C ASP A 327 6.00 18.91 -4.77
N SER A 328 7.25 18.79 -4.30
CA SER A 328 7.74 19.37 -3.04
C SER A 328 7.68 20.90 -3.01
N LYS A 329 7.18 21.53 -4.07
CA LYS A 329 6.86 22.95 -4.13
C LYS A 329 5.36 23.07 -4.40
N HIS A 330 4.69 23.72 -3.45
CA HIS A 330 3.36 24.31 -3.51
C HIS A 330 2.68 24.44 -4.90
N ASP A 331 1.35 24.25 -4.89
CA ASP A 331 0.34 24.87 -5.77
C ASP A 331 -0.17 24.20 -7.06
N ASP A 332 -0.14 22.86 -7.20
CA ASP A 332 -0.91 22.20 -8.29
C ASP A 332 -2.20 21.49 -7.85
N ALA A 333 -2.48 21.41 -6.55
CA ALA A 333 -3.80 20.94 -6.09
C ALA A 333 -4.93 21.90 -6.53
N GLY A 334 -4.67 23.21 -6.66
CA GLY A 334 -5.67 24.21 -7.03
C GLY A 334 -6.06 24.22 -8.52
N ARG A 335 -5.12 23.95 -9.43
CA ARG A 335 -5.39 24.02 -10.89
C ARG A 335 -6.19 22.83 -11.43
N GLY A 336 -6.15 21.68 -10.74
CA GLY A 336 -6.96 20.51 -11.10
C GLY A 336 -8.47 20.70 -10.83
N PHE A 337 -8.86 21.61 -9.93
CA PHE A 337 -10.25 21.85 -9.58
C PHE A 337 -10.98 22.83 -10.51
N GLU A 338 -10.26 23.72 -11.21
CA GLU A 338 -10.90 24.66 -12.15
C GLU A 338 -11.41 23.96 -13.41
N ASN A 339 -10.74 22.90 -13.86
CA ASN A 339 -11.17 22.12 -15.03
C ASN A 339 -12.17 20.98 -14.70
N LEU A 340 -12.51 20.80 -13.42
CA LEU A 340 -13.53 19.85 -12.95
C LEU A 340 -14.87 20.53 -12.59
N LYS A 341 -15.00 21.84 -12.83
CA LYS A 341 -16.30 22.50 -12.97
C LYS A 341 -16.87 22.19 -14.36
N ILE A 342 -17.51 21.03 -14.50
CA ILE A 342 -18.71 20.73 -15.32
C ILE A 342 -18.89 19.21 -15.27
N LEU A 343 -19.59 18.74 -14.24
CA LEU A 343 -20.47 17.57 -14.26
C LEU A 343 -21.29 17.60 -12.97
N LYS A 344 -22.09 18.67 -12.85
CA LYS A 344 -23.27 18.71 -11.97
C LYS A 344 -24.30 17.76 -12.59
N LEU A 345 -24.18 16.46 -12.35
CA LEU A 345 -25.33 15.56 -12.49
C LEU A 345 -26.13 15.67 -11.20
N GLY A 346 -27.29 16.32 -11.32
CA GLY A 346 -28.17 16.67 -10.23
C GLY A 346 -28.62 15.47 -9.43
N LEU A 347 -28.33 15.52 -8.13
CA LEU A 347 -29.05 14.80 -7.09
C LEU A 347 -29.19 15.76 -5.90
N THR A 348 -30.17 16.66 -5.96
CA THR A 348 -30.72 17.30 -4.76
C THR A 348 -31.97 16.53 -4.35
N PRO A 349 -32.06 15.97 -3.12
CA PRO A 349 -33.34 15.50 -2.61
C PRO A 349 -34.27 16.70 -2.35
N PRO A 350 -35.58 16.60 -2.61
CA PRO A 350 -36.50 17.72 -2.43
C PRO A 350 -36.90 17.88 -0.96
N GLY A 351 -36.79 19.11 -0.45
CA GLY A 351 -37.56 19.61 0.70
C GLY A 351 -36.81 19.79 2.02
N THR A 352 -36.23 20.96 2.25
CA THR A 352 -36.61 21.90 3.34
C THR A 352 -35.70 23.14 3.35
N PRO A 353 -36.20 24.33 3.74
CA PRO A 353 -35.49 25.60 3.56
C PRO A 353 -35.04 26.20 4.89
N TRP A 354 -33.74 26.36 5.14
CA TRP A 354 -33.24 27.38 6.08
C TRP A 354 -31.89 27.95 5.65
N SER A 355 -31.87 29.28 5.61
CA SER A 355 -30.77 30.18 5.32
C SER A 355 -29.93 30.48 6.57
N LEU A 356 -28.63 30.77 6.34
CA LEU A 356 -27.66 31.48 7.21
C LEU A 356 -27.16 30.66 8.42
N THR A 357 -25.86 30.38 8.56
CA THR A 357 -24.82 31.37 8.79
C THR A 357 -23.43 30.79 8.49
N THR A 358 -22.72 31.38 7.54
CA THR A 358 -21.30 31.19 7.25
C THR A 358 -20.49 32.15 8.12
N SER A 359 -19.55 31.65 8.94
CA SER A 359 -18.34 32.41 9.35
C SER A 359 -17.43 31.64 10.32
N ARG A 360 -17.92 30.77 11.20
CA ARG A 360 -17.06 30.11 12.22
C ARG A 360 -16.66 28.66 11.95
N ALA A 361 -17.28 27.98 11.00
CA ALA A 361 -16.86 26.64 10.56
C ALA A 361 -15.73 26.67 9.51
N ALA A 362 -15.51 27.81 8.84
CA ALA A 362 -14.50 27.95 7.80
C ALA A 362 -13.06 28.02 8.34
N HIS A 363 -12.86 28.58 9.54
CA HIS A 363 -11.52 28.66 10.15
C HIS A 363 -11.04 27.35 10.80
N ALA A 364 -11.94 26.42 11.13
CA ALA A 364 -11.56 25.11 11.67
C ALA A 364 -11.28 24.06 10.58
N LEU A 365 -11.77 24.30 9.35
CA LEU A 365 -11.50 23.47 8.18
C LEU A 365 -10.16 23.83 7.49
N ASP A 366 -9.65 25.05 7.70
CA ASP A 366 -8.40 25.50 7.08
C ASP A 366 -7.16 24.86 7.74
N HIS A 367 -7.22 24.64 9.07
CA HIS A 367 -6.12 23.99 9.80
C HIS A 367 -6.05 22.48 9.65
N THR A 368 -7.11 21.81 9.16
CA THR A 368 -7.11 20.35 8.91
C THR A 368 -6.79 19.98 7.46
N LEU A 369 -6.72 20.97 6.56
CA LEU A 369 -6.37 20.78 5.15
C LEU A 369 -4.87 21.04 4.87
N SER A 370 -4.15 21.70 5.78
CA SER A 370 -2.69 21.87 5.70
C SER A 370 -1.94 20.57 5.96
N ASP A 371 -2.39 19.75 6.91
CA ASP A 371 -1.74 18.50 7.30
C ASP A 371 -1.88 17.40 6.22
N ALA A 372 -2.86 17.53 5.32
CA ALA A 372 -3.17 16.53 4.30
C ALA A 372 -2.18 16.51 3.11
N VAL A 373 -1.36 17.56 2.95
CA VAL A 373 -0.35 17.65 1.89
C VAL A 373 1.04 17.20 2.38
N GLU A 374 1.28 17.23 3.70
CA GLU A 374 2.58 16.86 4.29
C GLU A 374 2.87 15.35 4.26
N ASN A 375 1.85 14.48 4.18
CA ASN A 375 2.07 13.03 4.25
C ASN A 375 2.60 12.38 2.97
N CYS A 376 2.78 13.11 1.88
CA CYS A 376 3.37 12.56 0.65
C CYS A 376 4.30 13.52 -0.12
N SER A 377 4.59 14.71 0.41
CA SER A 377 5.62 15.61 -0.14
C SER A 377 6.93 15.46 0.64
N PRO A 378 8.10 15.51 -0.03
CA PRO A 378 9.38 15.73 0.64
C PRO A 378 9.35 16.98 1.54
#